data_AF-A0A194R471-F1
#
_entry.id   AF-A0A194R471-F1
#
_cell.length_a   1.000
_cell.length_b   1.000
_cell.length_c   1.000
_cell.angle_alpha   90.00
_cell.angle_beta   90.00
_cell.angle_gamma   90.00
#
_symmetry.space_group_name_H-M   'P 1'
#
loop_
_entity.id
_entity.type
_entity.pdbx_description
1 polymer ?
#
loop_
_entity_poly.entity_id
_entity_poly.type
_entity_poly.pdbx_seq_one_letter_code
_entity_poly.pdbx_strand_id
1 'polypeptide(L)'
;MVGARRVVGSLYRECFGRQVEVEVSLAPSPVRSRDRSSRSKRAFDFRAATYASSVKTSADRELGPFESLIHNNNHPPRQSSGSINMTFNVWKHLTTAIKNPDWASYNLGIFICMRCASIHRSMGAHISKVKHLELDRWEDSQVQRMKEVGNTAAKNKYEERVPPCYRRPTKNDPQVLIEQWIRAKYEREEFCHPERQNYLSGYMEGFLMKRGKEDSRYQRRKFVLNENEDTLKYHHPCEDCGRATSCIGRFFDRLHLKNFARWRYHVKENKEPKGVLRLSELNVAFAPAKIGHMNSMQLTFMKDGSTRHIYVYHEDPEVINYWYMAIRCAKLHLLQVAFPSTPQSDLVLRLPKDFAREGWLWKTGPRSSDVHRRRWFTLDNRKLMYHDEPLDAYPKGEIFIGHESNGYCIKVSNTGNGCKEARFPFHVVTPERTYSLAATTHEDRACWLAVIQQTIKRPLTPQDSTIEATLVRKRTSSNSISIFSGR
;
A
#
# COMPACT_ATOMS: atom_id res chain seq x y z
N MET A 1 -51.28 -1.01 -4.06
CA MET A 1 -50.13 -0.29 -4.65
C MET A 1 -49.67 0.78 -3.67
N VAL A 2 -48.54 0.58 -2.98
CA VAL A 2 -47.74 1.68 -2.42
C VAL A 2 -46.30 1.26 -2.66
N GLY A 3 -45.60 2.03 -3.49
CA GLY A 3 -44.29 1.68 -4.04
C GLY A 3 -43.20 1.63 -2.97
N ALA A 4 -42.46 0.53 -2.93
CA ALA A 4 -41.18 0.46 -2.23
C ALA A 4 -40.21 1.45 -2.92
N ARG A 5 -39.90 2.57 -2.25
CA ARG A 5 -38.79 3.42 -2.68
C ARG A 5 -37.48 2.68 -2.43
N ARG A 6 -36.83 2.23 -3.50
CA ARG A 6 -35.40 1.88 -3.51
C ARG A 6 -34.61 3.10 -3.07
N VAL A 7 -33.90 3.01 -1.95
CA VAL A 7 -32.78 3.90 -1.64
C VAL A 7 -31.52 3.07 -1.79
N VAL A 8 -30.81 3.27 -2.90
CA VAL A 8 -29.48 2.71 -3.12
C VAL A 8 -28.51 3.53 -2.26
N GLY A 9 -28.11 2.98 -1.10
CA GLY A 9 -27.10 3.58 -0.23
C GLY A 9 -25.72 3.00 -0.53
N SER A 10 -24.81 3.81 -1.07
CA SER A 10 -23.40 3.44 -1.24
C SER A 10 -22.66 3.48 0.10
N LEU A 11 -22.03 2.37 0.52
CA LEU A 11 -21.19 2.33 1.73
C LEU A 11 -19.73 2.63 1.33
N TYR A 12 -19.22 3.79 1.76
CA TYR A 12 -17.85 4.24 1.45
C TYR A 12 -16.85 3.87 2.56
N ARG A 13 -15.59 3.58 2.21
CA ARG A 13 -14.47 3.46 3.16
C ARG A 13 -13.46 4.58 2.92
N GLU A 14 -13.47 5.61 3.76
CA GLU A 14 -12.79 6.88 3.48
C GLU A 14 -11.35 7.03 3.99
N CYS A 15 -10.85 6.18 4.88
CA CYS A 15 -9.41 6.25 5.16
C CYS A 15 -8.56 5.94 3.91
N PHE A 16 -9.10 5.17 2.95
CA PHE A 16 -8.32 4.48 1.91
C PHE A 16 -9.05 4.29 0.57
N GLY A 17 -10.07 5.10 0.29
CA GLY A 17 -10.58 5.34 -1.07
C GLY A 17 -11.16 4.16 -1.85
N ARG A 18 -11.80 3.15 -1.23
CA ARG A 18 -12.51 2.09 -1.98
C ARG A 18 -14.02 2.29 -1.95
N GLN A 19 -14.66 2.31 -3.12
CA GLN A 19 -16.07 1.97 -3.29
C GLN A 19 -16.26 0.47 -3.02
N VAL A 20 -17.24 0.13 -2.20
CA VAL A 20 -17.81 -1.23 -2.16
C VAL A 20 -19.32 -1.06 -2.25
N GLU A 21 -19.91 -1.50 -3.36
CA GLU A 21 -21.37 -1.64 -3.45
C GLU A 21 -21.76 -2.87 -2.62
N VAL A 22 -22.66 -2.67 -1.65
CA VAL A 22 -23.26 -3.75 -0.87
C VAL A 22 -24.77 -3.62 -1.03
N GLU A 23 -25.38 -4.63 -1.63
CA GLU A 23 -26.83 -4.73 -1.76
C GLU A 23 -27.38 -5.22 -0.41
N VAL A 24 -28.15 -4.37 0.29
CA VAL A 24 -28.78 -4.73 1.56
C VAL A 24 -30.28 -4.88 1.32
N SER A 25 -30.74 -6.13 1.24
CA SER A 25 -32.17 -6.46 1.24
C SER A 25 -32.70 -6.42 2.67
N LEU A 26 -33.50 -5.41 3.00
CA LEU A 26 -34.25 -5.39 4.26
C LEU A 26 -35.44 -6.35 4.15
N ALA A 27 -35.40 -7.47 4.88
CA ALA A 27 -36.58 -8.28 5.10
C ALA A 27 -37.57 -7.52 6.01
N PRO A 28 -38.87 -7.50 5.72
CA PRO A 28 -39.85 -6.80 6.55
C PRO A 28 -39.94 -7.45 7.94
N SER A 29 -40.00 -6.62 8.99
CA SER A 29 -40.21 -7.07 10.36
C SER A 29 -41.62 -7.65 10.54
N PRO A 30 -41.80 -8.73 11.33
CA PRO A 30 -43.12 -9.33 11.52
C PRO A 30 -43.97 -8.45 12.44
N VAL A 31 -45.12 -8.02 11.93
CA VAL A 31 -46.18 -7.38 12.72
C VAL A 31 -46.82 -8.44 13.62
N ARG A 32 -46.75 -8.26 14.93
CA ARG A 32 -47.52 -9.04 15.90
C ARG A 32 -48.98 -8.60 15.83
N SER A 33 -49.87 -9.47 15.37
CA SER A 33 -51.29 -9.42 15.70
C SER A 33 -51.65 -10.63 16.57
N ARG A 34 -52.34 -10.35 17.69
CA ARG A 34 -53.03 -11.33 18.51
C ARG A 34 -54.34 -11.65 17.82
N ASP A 35 -54.63 -12.92 17.54
CA ASP A 35 -55.98 -13.43 17.75
C ASP A 35 -56.05 -14.96 17.94
N ARG A 36 -57.05 -15.39 18.70
CA ARG A 36 -57.34 -16.76 19.13
C ARG A 36 -58.19 -17.49 18.09
N SER A 37 -57.92 -18.77 17.82
CA SER A 37 -58.93 -19.86 17.87
C SER A 37 -58.40 -21.23 17.37
N SER A 38 -58.70 -22.24 18.19
CA SER A 38 -58.98 -23.68 17.96
C SER A 38 -58.40 -24.52 16.80
N ARG A 39 -57.89 -25.69 17.23
CA ARG A 39 -58.10 -27.08 16.75
C ARG A 39 -57.19 -27.67 15.64
N SER A 40 -56.30 -28.54 16.14
CA SER A 40 -56.26 -30.00 15.89
C SER A 40 -55.31 -30.58 14.83
N LYS A 41 -54.33 -31.32 15.37
CA LYS A 41 -53.75 -32.62 14.94
C LYS A 41 -53.05 -32.69 13.57
N ARG A 42 -51.73 -32.86 13.61
CA ARG A 42 -51.07 -34.18 13.58
C ARG A 42 -49.58 -34.05 13.88
N ALA A 43 -49.10 -34.91 14.76
CA ALA A 43 -47.70 -35.14 15.07
C ALA A 43 -47.13 -36.18 14.08
N PHE A 44 -45.84 -36.05 13.78
CA PHE A 44 -44.94 -37.19 13.58
C PHE A 44 -43.53 -36.76 14.02
N ASP A 45 -43.26 -37.04 15.29
CA ASP A 45 -42.13 -37.79 15.84
C ASP A 45 -40.76 -37.72 15.14
N PHE A 46 -39.74 -37.23 15.86
CA PHE A 46 -38.71 -37.97 16.65
C PHE A 46 -37.41 -38.00 15.83
N ARG A 47 -36.19 -37.86 16.34
CA ARG A 47 -35.50 -37.87 17.66
C ARG A 47 -34.05 -37.45 17.29
N ALA A 48 -33.10 -37.06 18.12
CA ALA A 48 -32.89 -36.60 19.51
C ALA A 48 -31.38 -36.24 19.50
N ALA A 49 -30.97 -35.07 19.95
CA ALA A 49 -30.56 -34.78 21.33
C ALA A 49 -29.34 -35.59 21.84
N THR A 50 -28.27 -34.88 22.22
CA THR A 50 -27.63 -34.95 23.56
C THR A 50 -26.56 -33.85 23.62
N TYR A 51 -26.55 -32.86 24.53
CA TYR A 51 -26.53 -32.76 26.00
C TYR A 51 -25.13 -32.67 26.63
N ALA A 52 -25.11 -31.94 27.76
CA ALA A 52 -24.09 -31.80 28.82
C ALA A 52 -23.00 -30.72 28.58
N SER A 53 -22.98 -29.57 29.30
CA SER A 53 -22.83 -29.33 30.76
C SER A 53 -21.44 -29.75 31.26
N SER A 54 -20.73 -29.15 32.21
CA SER A 54 -20.87 -28.03 33.16
C SER A 54 -19.48 -27.82 33.81
N VAL A 55 -19.42 -27.03 34.90
CA VAL A 55 -18.46 -27.06 36.04
C VAL A 55 -17.36 -25.97 36.03
N LYS A 56 -17.09 -25.19 37.08
CA LYS A 56 -17.71 -24.79 38.38
C LYS A 56 -16.78 -23.73 39.03
N THR A 57 -17.37 -22.81 39.83
CA THR A 57 -16.90 -22.20 41.12
C THR A 57 -15.55 -21.46 41.18
N SER A 58 -15.29 -20.43 41.99
CA SER A 58 -15.64 -20.08 43.39
C SER A 58 -15.21 -18.61 43.65
N ALA A 59 -16.01 -17.74 44.28
CA ALA A 59 -16.11 -17.43 45.73
C ALA A 59 -15.44 -16.08 46.13
N ASP A 60 -16.32 -15.18 46.58
CA ASP A 60 -16.29 -14.32 47.78
C ASP A 60 -15.08 -13.44 48.15
N ARG A 61 -15.37 -12.14 48.34
CA ARG A 61 -15.13 -11.44 49.62
C ARG A 61 -15.97 -10.15 49.72
N GLU A 62 -16.71 -10.07 50.82
CA GLU A 62 -17.50 -8.93 51.32
C GLU A 62 -16.60 -7.78 51.82
N LEU A 63 -17.19 -6.58 51.97
CA LEU A 63 -17.22 -5.80 53.24
C LEU A 63 -18.11 -4.56 53.04
N GLY A 64 -19.07 -4.36 53.97
CA GLY A 64 -20.05 -3.29 53.97
C GLY A 64 -19.63 -2.01 54.74
N PRO A 65 -20.54 -1.39 55.52
CA PRO A 65 -21.08 -0.04 55.24
C PRO A 65 -20.73 0.99 56.33
N PHE A 66 -20.99 2.30 56.13
CA PHE A 66 -21.24 3.23 57.26
C PHE A 66 -21.99 4.52 56.87
N GLU A 67 -22.91 4.90 57.75
CA GLU A 67 -23.92 5.99 57.73
C GLU A 67 -23.35 7.40 58.01
N SER A 68 -23.82 8.44 57.32
CA SER A 68 -24.73 9.53 57.79
C SER A 68 -24.04 10.88 58.03
N LEU A 69 -24.62 11.97 57.51
CA LEU A 69 -25.09 13.16 58.25
C LEU A 69 -25.51 14.30 57.30
N ILE A 70 -26.64 14.91 57.64
CA ILE A 70 -27.30 16.04 56.96
C ILE A 70 -26.70 17.36 57.46
N HIS A 71 -26.44 18.31 56.54
CA HIS A 71 -26.55 19.75 56.82
C HIS A 71 -27.08 20.50 55.59
N ASN A 72 -28.18 21.22 55.80
CA ASN A 72 -28.79 22.16 54.86
C ASN A 72 -27.91 23.41 54.68
N ASN A 73 -27.88 23.98 53.47
CA ASN A 73 -27.91 25.43 53.28
C ASN A 73 -28.34 25.80 51.85
N ASN A 74 -29.38 26.65 51.78
CA ASN A 74 -29.95 27.24 50.57
C ASN A 74 -29.03 28.34 50.01
N HIS A 75 -28.72 28.29 48.71
CA HIS A 75 -28.38 29.45 47.88
C HIS A 75 -28.75 29.19 46.40
N PRO A 76 -29.11 30.23 45.61
CA PRO A 76 -29.75 30.08 44.30
C PRO A 76 -28.75 29.62 43.22
N PRO A 77 -29.21 28.95 42.14
CA PRO A 77 -28.30 28.36 41.17
C PRO A 77 -27.65 29.45 40.30
N ARG A 78 -26.32 29.58 40.41
CA ARG A 78 -25.48 30.17 39.36
C ARG A 78 -25.50 29.23 38.14
N GLN A 79 -25.75 29.81 36.98
CA GLN A 79 -25.67 29.13 35.68
C GLN A 79 -24.28 28.51 35.50
N SER A 80 -24.20 27.19 35.58
CA SER A 80 -23.04 26.42 35.17
C SER A 80 -23.16 26.12 33.67
N SER A 81 -22.18 26.58 32.91
CA SER A 81 -21.93 26.14 31.53
C SER A 81 -21.73 24.63 31.55
N GLY A 82 -22.74 23.90 31.08
CA GLY A 82 -22.73 22.45 31.02
C GLY A 82 -21.64 21.95 30.08
N SER A 83 -20.61 21.31 30.64
CA SER A 83 -19.73 20.42 29.89
C SER A 83 -20.55 19.19 29.49
N ILE A 84 -21.08 19.17 28.27
CA ILE A 84 -21.84 18.04 27.75
C ILE A 84 -20.86 16.91 27.42
N ASN A 85 -20.87 15.85 28.24
CA ASN A 85 -20.35 14.54 27.82
C ASN A 85 -21.28 14.00 26.73
N MET A 86 -20.97 14.28 25.46
CA MET A 86 -21.74 13.75 24.33
C MET A 86 -21.56 12.23 24.21
N THR A 87 -22.68 11.52 24.11
CA THR A 87 -22.73 10.06 24.09
C THR A 87 -22.40 9.47 22.71
N PHE A 88 -21.87 8.25 22.73
CA PHE A 88 -21.52 7.35 21.60
C PHE A 88 -22.42 7.41 20.35
N ASN A 89 -23.71 7.73 20.51
CA ASN A 89 -24.70 7.71 19.45
C ASN A 89 -24.56 8.86 18.43
N VAL A 90 -24.05 10.02 18.82
CA VAL A 90 -23.92 11.18 17.91
C VAL A 90 -22.84 10.92 16.85
N TRP A 91 -21.70 10.35 17.25
CA TRP A 91 -20.60 10.05 16.35
C TRP A 91 -20.92 8.87 15.42
N LYS A 92 -21.68 7.88 15.88
CA LYS A 92 -22.06 6.71 15.06
C LYS A 92 -22.86 7.09 13.80
N HIS A 93 -23.67 8.16 13.85
CA HIS A 93 -24.40 8.65 12.69
C HIS A 93 -23.53 9.46 11.70
N LEU A 94 -22.44 10.08 12.17
CA LEU A 94 -21.58 10.96 11.36
C LEU A 94 -20.36 10.24 10.75
N THR A 95 -20.05 9.03 11.22
CA THR A 95 -18.81 8.30 10.88
C THR A 95 -19.00 7.16 9.88
N THR A 96 -20.17 7.06 9.24
CA THR A 96 -20.63 5.93 8.40
C THR A 96 -19.66 5.47 7.31
N ALA A 97 -18.64 6.28 6.98
CA ALA A 97 -17.61 5.98 5.99
C ALA A 97 -16.27 5.44 6.56
N ILE A 98 -16.09 5.33 7.87
CA ILE A 98 -14.91 4.73 8.51
C ILE A 98 -15.38 3.69 9.52
N LYS A 99 -14.80 2.49 9.51
CA LYS A 99 -15.04 1.52 10.60
C LYS A 99 -14.42 2.11 11.87
N ASN A 100 -15.25 2.74 12.70
CA ASN A 100 -14.94 3.31 14.01
C ASN A 100 -13.71 4.23 13.99
N PRO A 101 -13.80 5.47 13.45
CA PRO A 101 -12.75 6.44 13.65
C PRO A 101 -12.76 6.88 15.12
N ASP A 102 -11.65 6.74 15.82
CA ASP A 102 -11.55 7.19 17.22
C ASP A 102 -11.11 8.66 17.32
N TRP A 103 -10.71 9.28 16.20
CA TRP A 103 -10.12 10.61 16.15
C TRP A 103 -10.77 11.51 15.10
N ALA A 104 -10.67 12.81 15.31
CA ALA A 104 -11.06 13.82 14.33
C ALA A 104 -10.08 14.99 14.30
N SER A 105 -9.94 15.60 13.13
CA SER A 105 -9.37 16.94 13.00
C SER A 105 -10.53 17.94 12.98
N TYR A 106 -10.73 18.66 14.08
CA TYR A 106 -11.93 19.47 14.28
C TYR A 106 -11.90 20.80 13.51
N ASN A 107 -10.72 21.34 13.20
CA ASN A 107 -10.61 22.54 12.36
C ASN A 107 -10.79 22.22 10.87
N LEU A 108 -10.28 21.07 10.41
CA LEU A 108 -10.50 20.57 9.05
C LEU A 108 -11.89 19.94 8.88
N GLY A 109 -12.55 19.52 9.96
CA GLY A 109 -13.89 18.94 9.95
C GLY A 109 -13.94 17.48 9.48
N ILE A 110 -12.88 16.69 9.74
CA ILE A 110 -12.73 15.32 9.22
C ILE A 110 -12.53 14.28 10.32
N PHE A 111 -13.04 13.08 10.10
CA PHE A 111 -12.83 11.89 10.92
C PHE A 111 -11.66 11.07 10.40
N ILE A 112 -10.79 10.62 11.30
CA ILE A 112 -9.53 9.96 10.96
C ILE A 112 -9.23 8.82 11.93
N CYS A 113 -8.43 7.84 11.50
CA CYS A 113 -7.94 6.79 12.39
C CYS A 113 -6.73 7.26 13.20
N MET A 114 -6.34 6.49 14.23
CA MET A 114 -5.17 6.77 15.08
C MET A 114 -3.87 6.99 14.29
N ARG A 115 -3.62 6.19 13.24
CA ARG A 115 -2.41 6.32 12.41
C ARG A 115 -2.39 7.66 11.66
N CYS A 116 -3.52 8.07 11.09
CA CYS A 116 -3.65 9.35 10.41
C CYS A 116 -3.60 10.52 11.41
N ALA A 117 -4.19 10.38 12.60
CA ALA A 117 -4.12 11.38 13.67
C ALA A 117 -2.69 11.76 14.03
N SER A 118 -1.76 10.79 14.08
CA SER A 118 -0.34 11.07 14.33
C SER A 118 0.33 11.90 13.22
N ILE A 119 -0.04 11.68 11.96
CA ILE A 119 0.45 12.49 10.83
C ILE A 119 -0.16 13.90 10.89
N HIS A 120 -1.45 14.00 11.19
CA HIS A 120 -2.12 15.28 11.36
C HIS A 120 -1.51 16.13 12.48
N ARG A 121 -1.04 15.51 13.57
CA ARG A 121 -0.28 16.19 14.61
C ARG A 121 1.05 16.73 14.12
N SER A 122 1.78 15.97 13.27
CA SER A 122 3.10 16.38 12.77
C SER A 122 3.07 17.49 11.71
N MET A 123 1.89 17.81 11.14
CA MET A 123 1.71 19.01 10.30
C MET A 123 1.64 20.32 11.10
N GLY A 124 1.41 20.24 12.42
CA GLY A 124 1.32 21.41 13.29
C GLY A 124 -0.09 22.01 13.41
N ALA A 125 -0.34 22.69 14.52
CA ALA A 125 -1.67 23.15 14.93
C ALA A 125 -2.25 24.29 14.06
N HIS A 126 -1.41 24.95 13.25
CA HIS A 126 -1.84 25.95 12.28
C HIS A 126 -2.50 25.29 11.04
N ILE A 127 -2.23 24.00 10.79
CA ILE A 127 -2.83 23.22 9.70
C ILE A 127 -3.93 22.30 10.24
N SER A 128 -3.63 21.49 11.25
CA SER A 128 -4.54 20.46 11.75
C SER A 128 -4.52 20.36 13.27
N LYS A 129 -5.70 20.46 13.88
CA LYS A 129 -5.93 20.29 15.31
C LYS A 129 -6.76 19.04 15.53
N VAL A 130 -6.24 18.09 16.31
CA VAL A 130 -6.75 16.73 16.43
C VAL A 130 -7.27 16.46 17.85
N LYS A 131 -8.40 15.76 17.97
CA LYS A 131 -8.99 15.29 19.23
C LYS A 131 -9.48 13.85 19.10
N HIS A 132 -9.46 13.10 20.20
CA HIS A 132 -10.18 11.84 20.35
C HIS A 132 -11.68 12.12 20.46
N LEU A 133 -12.51 11.31 19.81
CA LEU A 133 -13.96 11.54 19.77
C LEU A 133 -14.63 11.39 21.15
N GLU A 134 -14.12 10.46 21.96
CA GLU A 134 -14.70 10.13 23.27
C GLU A 134 -13.92 10.64 24.49
N LEU A 135 -12.59 10.80 24.38
CA LEU A 135 -11.73 11.06 25.54
C LEU A 135 -11.44 12.56 25.73
N ASP A 136 -11.59 13.36 24.67
CA ASP A 136 -11.34 14.81 24.73
C ASP A 136 -12.65 15.57 24.94
N ARG A 137 -12.55 16.76 25.55
CA ARG A 137 -13.69 17.69 25.67
C ARG A 137 -13.95 18.38 24.32
N TRP A 138 -15.22 18.47 23.94
CA TRP A 138 -15.67 19.09 22.70
C TRP A 138 -16.52 20.33 22.99
N GLU A 139 -16.27 21.40 22.25
CA GLU A 139 -17.12 22.60 22.24
C GLU A 139 -18.22 22.45 21.18
N ASP A 140 -19.37 23.08 21.39
CA ASP A 140 -20.50 23.01 20.45
C ASP A 140 -20.12 23.51 19.05
N SER A 141 -19.29 24.56 18.96
CA SER A 141 -18.76 25.08 17.70
C SER A 141 -17.91 24.05 16.94
N GLN A 142 -17.14 23.24 17.66
CA GLN A 142 -16.30 22.17 17.10
C GLN A 142 -17.19 21.03 16.59
N VAL A 143 -18.22 20.64 17.35
CA VAL A 143 -19.19 19.62 16.93
C VAL A 143 -19.98 20.09 15.71
N GLN A 144 -20.40 21.34 15.69
CA GLN A 144 -21.11 21.94 14.56
C GLN A 144 -20.25 21.93 13.30
N ARG A 145 -18.97 22.32 13.41
CA ARG A 145 -18.00 22.23 12.31
C ARG A 145 -17.86 20.80 11.75
N MET A 146 -17.84 19.80 12.62
CA MET A 146 -17.77 18.38 12.21
C MET A 146 -19.02 17.92 11.44
N LYS A 147 -20.21 18.44 11.80
CA LYS A 147 -21.47 18.16 11.09
C LYS A 147 -21.54 18.85 9.73
N GLU A 148 -21.06 20.09 9.64
CA GLU A 148 -21.10 20.90 8.42
C GLU A 148 -20.16 20.39 7.34
N VAL A 149 -18.94 20.00 7.73
CA VAL A 149 -17.93 19.55 6.78
C VAL A 149 -18.04 18.04 6.57
N GLY A 150 -17.67 17.26 7.60
CA GLY A 150 -17.51 15.83 7.45
C GLY A 150 -16.51 15.44 6.34
N ASN A 151 -16.30 14.14 6.19
CA ASN A 151 -15.33 13.67 5.21
C ASN A 151 -15.81 13.83 3.76
N THR A 152 -17.11 13.72 3.49
CA THR A 152 -17.65 13.86 2.13
C THR A 152 -17.38 15.25 1.57
N ALA A 153 -17.66 16.32 2.32
CA ALA A 153 -17.38 17.68 1.85
C ALA A 153 -15.87 17.94 1.77
N ALA A 154 -15.10 17.45 2.75
CA ALA A 154 -13.64 17.54 2.70
C ALA A 154 -13.05 16.83 1.48
N LYS A 155 -13.58 15.67 1.09
CA LYS A 155 -13.18 14.96 -0.13
C LYS A 155 -13.49 15.80 -1.37
N ASN A 156 -14.70 16.35 -1.47
CA ASN A 156 -15.07 17.18 -2.61
C ASN A 156 -14.18 18.42 -2.76
N LYS A 157 -13.68 18.98 -1.64
CA LYS A 157 -12.75 20.12 -1.65
C LYS A 157 -11.29 19.70 -1.91
N TYR A 158 -10.75 18.81 -1.08
CA TYR A 158 -9.32 18.48 -1.03
C TYR A 158 -8.92 17.35 -1.98
N GLU A 159 -9.86 16.73 -2.68
CA GLU A 159 -9.60 15.69 -3.67
C GLU A 159 -10.21 16.00 -5.03
N GLU A 160 -10.63 17.25 -5.25
CA GLU A 160 -11.32 17.74 -6.45
C GLU A 160 -10.54 17.41 -7.74
N ARG A 161 -9.24 17.72 -7.76
CA ARG A 161 -8.36 17.57 -8.93
C ARG A 161 -7.21 16.61 -8.67
N VAL A 162 -7.51 15.45 -8.09
CA VAL A 162 -6.52 14.36 -7.95
C VAL A 162 -6.23 13.74 -9.32
N PRO A 163 -4.98 13.77 -9.80
CA PRO A 163 -4.65 13.20 -11.10
C PRO A 163 -4.93 11.70 -11.18
N PRO A 164 -5.38 11.16 -12.32
CA PRO A 164 -5.66 9.72 -12.47
C PRO A 164 -4.44 8.82 -12.20
N CYS A 165 -3.23 9.33 -12.45
CA CYS A 165 -1.98 8.64 -12.14
C CYS A 165 -1.65 8.60 -10.64
N TYR A 166 -2.24 9.49 -9.82
CA TYR A 166 -1.89 9.64 -8.42
C TYR A 166 -2.32 8.40 -7.62
N ARG A 167 -1.38 7.80 -6.89
CA ARG A 167 -1.68 6.60 -6.09
C ARG A 167 -2.36 6.99 -4.79
N ARG A 168 -3.65 6.67 -4.68
CA ARG A 168 -4.39 6.74 -3.41
C ARG A 168 -3.92 5.61 -2.48
N PRO A 169 -3.36 5.90 -1.30
CA PRO A 169 -2.87 4.87 -0.40
C PRO A 169 -4.01 4.08 0.25
N THR A 170 -3.66 2.90 0.75
CA THR A 170 -4.45 2.00 1.58
C THR A 170 -3.82 1.81 2.96
N LYS A 171 -4.53 1.17 3.90
CA LYS A 171 -4.04 0.96 5.28
C LYS A 171 -2.72 0.17 5.35
N ASN A 172 -2.46 -0.64 4.33
CA ASN A 172 -1.28 -1.50 4.26
C ASN A 172 -0.14 -0.85 3.49
N ASP A 173 -0.34 0.35 2.95
CA ASP A 173 0.70 1.05 2.21
C ASP A 173 1.82 1.58 3.12
N PRO A 174 3.02 1.80 2.55
CA PRO A 174 4.14 2.42 3.23
C PRO A 174 3.77 3.74 3.90
N GLN A 175 4.37 4.00 5.07
CA GLN A 175 4.11 5.20 5.85
C GLN A 175 4.32 6.49 5.04
N VAL A 176 5.39 6.55 4.24
CA VAL A 176 5.70 7.69 3.38
C VAL A 176 4.57 8.02 2.41
N LEU A 177 3.92 7.02 1.80
CA LEU A 177 2.84 7.25 0.85
C LEU A 177 1.57 7.78 1.55
N ILE A 178 1.26 7.26 2.74
CA ILE A 178 0.11 7.74 3.53
C ILE A 178 0.35 9.16 4.04
N GLU A 179 1.55 9.44 4.57
CA GLU A 179 1.92 10.76 5.03
C GLU A 179 1.87 11.79 3.91
N GLN A 180 2.49 11.48 2.77
CA GLN A 180 2.52 12.41 1.64
C GLN A 180 1.16 12.62 1.01
N TRP A 181 0.24 11.64 1.04
CA TRP A 181 -1.15 11.84 0.66
C TRP A 181 -1.86 12.84 1.58
N ILE A 182 -1.70 12.72 2.90
CA ILE A 182 -2.32 13.63 3.87
C ILE A 182 -1.76 15.05 3.71
N ARG A 183 -0.43 15.17 3.59
CA ARG A 183 0.24 16.47 3.38
C ARG A 183 -0.16 17.10 2.04
N ALA A 184 -0.24 16.32 0.96
CA ALA A 184 -0.71 16.81 -0.35
C ALA A 184 -2.12 17.42 -0.26
N LYS A 185 -3.02 16.80 0.51
CA LYS A 185 -4.39 17.29 0.69
C LYS A 185 -4.49 18.55 1.55
N TYR A 186 -3.86 18.57 2.72
CA TYR A 186 -4.19 19.56 3.75
C TYR A 186 -3.08 20.55 4.08
N GLU A 187 -1.82 20.21 3.81
CA GLU A 187 -0.68 21.11 4.04
C GLU A 187 -0.31 21.84 2.76
N ARG A 188 -0.20 21.11 1.64
CA ARG A 188 0.17 21.68 0.34
C ARG A 188 -1.03 21.98 -0.53
N GLU A 189 -2.20 21.45 -0.22
CA GLU A 189 -3.44 21.63 -0.98
C GLU A 189 -3.25 21.42 -2.49
N GLU A 190 -2.44 20.43 -2.88
CA GLU A 190 -2.03 20.18 -4.27
C GLU A 190 -3.22 19.94 -5.20
N PHE A 191 -4.32 19.40 -4.68
CA PHE A 191 -5.52 19.08 -5.45
C PHE A 191 -6.53 20.23 -5.49
N CYS A 192 -6.26 21.32 -4.77
CA CYS A 192 -7.00 22.58 -4.85
C CYS A 192 -6.26 23.62 -5.71
N HIS A 193 -4.96 23.40 -5.97
CA HIS A 193 -4.07 24.36 -6.63
C HIS A 193 -3.20 23.62 -7.66
N PRO A 194 -3.65 23.48 -8.92
CA PRO A 194 -2.99 22.67 -9.95
C PRO A 194 -1.54 23.05 -10.22
N GLU A 195 -1.18 24.32 -10.04
CA GLU A 195 0.19 24.82 -10.19
C GLU A 195 1.17 24.23 -9.17
N ARG A 196 0.67 23.58 -8.10
CA ARG A 196 1.49 22.87 -7.12
C ARG A 196 1.78 21.41 -7.53
N GLN A 197 1.15 20.89 -8.58
CA GLN A 197 1.30 19.51 -9.06
C GLN A 197 2.51 19.35 -10.00
N ASN A 198 3.69 19.76 -9.53
CA ASN A 198 4.93 19.81 -10.34
C ASN A 198 5.33 18.45 -10.94
N TYR A 199 4.89 17.33 -10.37
CA TYR A 199 5.14 15.99 -10.90
C TYR A 199 4.38 15.67 -12.20
N LEU A 200 3.51 16.57 -12.69
CA LEU A 200 2.78 16.43 -13.95
C LEU A 200 3.48 17.05 -15.17
N SER A 201 4.63 17.69 -14.98
CA SER A 201 5.34 18.43 -16.05
C SER A 201 5.85 17.58 -17.22
N GLY A 202 5.90 16.24 -17.08
CA GLY A 202 6.58 15.33 -18.02
C GLY A 202 8.12 15.45 -17.98
N TYR A 203 8.67 16.35 -17.17
CA TYR A 203 10.11 16.54 -17.00
C TYR A 203 10.46 16.80 -15.53
N MET A 204 11.35 15.98 -14.97
CA MET A 204 11.81 16.15 -13.60
C MET A 204 13.30 15.87 -13.52
N GLU A 205 14.07 16.77 -12.90
CA GLU A 205 15.47 16.51 -12.56
C GLU A 205 15.75 16.78 -11.09
N GLY A 206 16.75 16.11 -10.56
CA GLY A 206 17.09 16.22 -9.15
C GLY A 206 18.09 15.16 -8.74
N PHE A 207 18.45 15.16 -7.47
CA PHE A 207 19.41 14.20 -6.93
C PHE A 207 18.71 13.14 -6.10
N LEU A 208 19.14 11.89 -6.26
CA LEU A 208 18.75 10.79 -5.39
C LEU A 208 20.01 10.07 -4.89
N MET A 209 19.92 9.51 -3.68
CA MET A 209 20.94 8.61 -3.16
C MET A 209 20.71 7.24 -3.79
N LYS A 210 21.62 6.81 -4.66
CA LYS A 210 21.52 5.55 -5.40
C LYS A 210 22.53 4.54 -4.88
N ARG A 211 22.06 3.32 -4.58
CA ARG A 211 22.95 2.20 -4.23
C ARG A 211 23.84 1.78 -5.40
N GLY A 212 25.13 1.58 -5.13
CA GLY A 212 26.09 0.98 -6.05
C GLY A 212 25.79 -0.51 -6.27
N LYS A 213 26.13 -1.00 -7.47
CA LYS A 213 25.89 -2.41 -7.85
C LYS A 213 26.78 -3.36 -7.06
N GLU A 214 28.05 -3.00 -6.88
CA GLU A 214 29.11 -3.89 -6.37
C GLU A 214 29.53 -3.49 -4.96
N ASP A 215 29.82 -2.20 -4.74
CA ASP A 215 30.26 -1.70 -3.44
C ASP A 215 29.11 -1.52 -2.43
N SER A 216 27.86 -1.70 -2.87
CA SER A 216 26.66 -1.56 -2.02
C SER A 216 26.51 -0.19 -1.33
N ARG A 217 27.36 0.80 -1.64
CA ARG A 217 27.32 2.13 -1.03
C ARG A 217 26.32 3.02 -1.75
N TYR A 218 25.68 3.91 -1.01
CA TYR A 218 24.80 4.92 -1.60
C TYR A 218 25.63 6.13 -2.04
N GLN A 219 25.40 6.58 -3.27
CA GLN A 219 26.05 7.75 -3.85
C GLN A 219 25.00 8.71 -4.40
N ARG A 220 25.18 10.00 -4.16
CA ARG A 220 24.34 11.06 -4.72
C ARG A 220 24.51 11.10 -6.24
N ARG A 221 23.41 10.99 -6.98
CA ARG A 221 23.40 11.03 -8.46
C ARG A 221 22.28 11.89 -8.98
N LYS A 222 22.55 12.64 -10.06
CA LYS A 222 21.53 13.40 -10.79
C LYS A 222 20.69 12.42 -11.62
N PHE A 223 19.39 12.41 -11.38
CA PHE A 223 18.38 11.74 -12.17
C PHE A 223 17.65 12.77 -13.03
N VAL A 224 17.24 12.37 -14.22
CA VAL A 224 16.46 13.18 -15.16
C VAL A 224 15.38 12.27 -15.76
N LEU A 225 14.12 12.55 -15.48
CA LEU A 225 12.96 11.99 -16.15
C LEU A 225 12.60 12.92 -17.30
N ASN A 226 12.46 12.35 -18.49
CA ASN A 226 11.95 13.02 -19.68
C ASN A 226 10.98 12.09 -20.38
N GLU A 227 9.70 12.43 -20.28
CA GLU A 227 8.58 11.66 -20.82
C GLU A 227 8.57 11.63 -22.35
N ASN A 228 8.89 12.76 -23.01
CA ASN A 228 8.95 12.85 -24.47
C ASN A 228 10.01 11.93 -25.07
N GLU A 229 11.05 11.61 -24.31
CA GLU A 229 12.12 10.69 -24.70
C GLU A 229 11.86 9.25 -24.22
N ASP A 230 10.77 8.97 -23.49
CA ASP A 230 10.55 7.71 -22.78
C ASP A 230 11.75 7.33 -21.88
N THR A 231 12.37 8.30 -21.18
CA THR A 231 13.59 8.02 -20.39
C THR A 231 13.55 8.49 -18.94
N LEU A 232 14.11 7.65 -18.08
CA LEU A 232 14.68 8.03 -16.78
C LEU A 232 16.19 7.79 -16.83
N LYS A 233 16.96 8.87 -16.90
CA LYS A 233 18.42 8.86 -16.99
C LYS A 233 19.03 9.11 -15.61
N TYR A 234 20.19 8.51 -15.34
CA TYR A 234 21.02 8.91 -14.20
C TYR A 234 22.47 9.06 -14.60
N HIS A 235 23.15 10.01 -13.97
CA HIS A 235 24.51 10.40 -14.34
C HIS A 235 25.56 9.80 -13.39
N HIS A 236 26.82 9.98 -13.76
CA HIS A 236 27.94 9.71 -12.85
C HIS A 236 27.82 10.57 -11.58
N PRO A 237 28.41 10.12 -10.44
CA PRO A 237 28.45 10.95 -9.24
C PRO A 237 29.10 12.29 -9.57
N CYS A 238 28.57 13.38 -9.01
CA CYS A 238 29.18 14.69 -9.15
C CYS A 238 30.42 14.75 -8.24
N GLU A 239 31.63 14.85 -8.82
CA GLU A 239 32.90 14.91 -8.08
C GLU A 239 33.00 16.19 -7.22
N ASP A 240 32.34 17.27 -7.62
CA ASP A 240 32.39 18.57 -6.94
C ASP A 240 31.38 18.72 -5.79
N CYS A 241 30.33 17.89 -5.74
CA CYS A 241 29.28 18.04 -4.72
C CYS A 241 29.69 17.57 -3.31
N GLY A 242 30.85 16.92 -3.18
CA GLY A 242 31.41 16.47 -1.90
C GLY A 242 32.03 17.58 -1.05
N ARG A 243 32.28 18.77 -1.61
CA ARG A 243 32.85 19.93 -0.88
C ARG A 243 31.80 20.94 -0.39
N ALA A 244 30.62 20.99 -0.99
CA ALA A 244 29.60 22.00 -0.69
C ALA A 244 28.60 21.61 0.42
N THR A 245 28.65 20.37 0.92
CA THR A 245 27.71 19.88 1.95
C THR A 245 28.05 20.30 3.38
N SER A 246 29.19 20.98 3.63
CA SER A 246 29.58 21.34 5.00
C SER A 246 29.04 22.69 5.49
N CYS A 247 28.67 23.66 4.64
CA CYS A 247 28.38 25.02 5.17
C CYS A 247 27.22 25.80 4.53
N ILE A 248 26.76 25.49 3.31
CA ILE A 248 25.80 26.38 2.60
C ILE A 248 24.40 25.75 2.43
N GLY A 249 24.28 24.42 2.32
CA GLY A 249 22.96 23.76 2.20
C GLY A 249 22.04 24.00 3.40
N ARG A 250 22.59 24.03 4.63
CA ARG A 250 21.82 24.29 5.85
C ARG A 250 21.32 25.74 5.97
N PHE A 251 21.90 26.67 5.22
CA PHE A 251 21.57 28.10 5.31
C PHE A 251 20.34 28.45 4.45
N PHE A 252 20.18 27.81 3.28
CA PHE A 252 19.05 28.08 2.38
C PHE A 252 17.78 27.28 2.71
N ASP A 253 17.91 26.08 3.29
CA ASP A 253 16.75 25.26 3.70
C ASP A 253 15.93 25.89 4.84
N ARG A 254 16.51 26.83 5.61
CA ARG A 254 15.88 27.45 6.78
C ARG A 254 15.02 28.68 6.44
N LEU A 255 15.03 29.16 5.19
CA LEU A 255 14.40 30.44 4.81
C LEU A 255 13.08 30.33 4.05
N HIS A 256 12.54 29.14 3.76
CA HIS A 256 11.26 28.96 3.06
C HIS A 256 11.09 29.80 1.76
N LEU A 257 12.18 30.21 1.11
CA LEU A 257 12.15 30.93 -0.16
C LEU A 257 11.95 29.92 -1.29
N LYS A 258 10.69 29.54 -1.56
CA LYS A 258 10.30 28.55 -2.58
C LYS A 258 10.52 28.99 -4.05
N ASN A 259 11.22 30.10 -4.33
CA ASN A 259 11.32 30.66 -5.68
C ASN A 259 12.73 31.03 -6.18
N PHE A 260 13.82 30.51 -5.60
CA PHE A 260 15.16 30.78 -6.14
C PHE A 260 16.08 29.55 -6.08
N ALA A 261 16.10 28.77 -7.16
CA ALA A 261 17.22 27.86 -7.46
C ALA A 261 17.50 27.78 -8.96
N ARG A 262 17.56 28.94 -9.63
CA ARG A 262 18.34 29.09 -10.88
C ARG A 262 19.75 29.58 -10.52
N TRP A 263 20.48 28.79 -9.74
CA TRP A 263 21.93 28.92 -9.64
C TRP A 263 22.56 27.82 -10.49
N ARG A 264 22.81 28.15 -11.76
CA ARG A 264 23.64 27.33 -12.65
C ARG A 264 25.08 27.44 -12.18
N TYR A 265 25.47 26.61 -11.21
CA TYR A 265 26.87 26.24 -11.10
C TYR A 265 27.19 25.44 -12.36
N HIS A 266 28.11 25.95 -13.18
CA HIS A 266 28.69 25.23 -14.32
C HIS A 266 29.49 24.03 -13.80
N VAL A 267 28.79 23.00 -13.35
CA VAL A 267 29.37 21.65 -13.21
C VAL A 267 29.64 21.20 -14.64
N LYS A 268 30.84 20.67 -14.91
CA LYS A 268 31.10 19.93 -16.15
C LYS A 268 30.17 18.72 -16.14
N GLU A 269 28.94 18.90 -16.65
CA GLU A 269 28.02 17.80 -16.84
C GLU A 269 28.71 16.84 -17.83
N ASN A 270 29.09 15.66 -17.35
CA ASN A 270 29.30 14.54 -18.25
C ASN A 270 28.01 14.41 -19.04
N LYS A 271 28.04 14.81 -20.32
CA LYS A 271 26.86 14.88 -21.19
C LYS A 271 26.21 13.51 -21.36
N GLU A 272 26.98 12.44 -21.18
CA GLU A 272 26.48 11.08 -21.33
C GLU A 272 25.95 10.50 -20.01
N PRO A 273 24.71 9.99 -19.99
CA PRO A 273 24.15 9.35 -18.82
C PRO A 273 24.84 8.02 -18.52
N LYS A 274 25.09 7.73 -17.23
CA LYS A 274 25.63 6.43 -16.79
C LYS A 274 24.64 5.29 -17.01
N GLY A 275 23.34 5.59 -17.03
CA GLY A 275 22.31 4.64 -17.37
C GLY A 275 21.05 5.34 -17.85
N VAL A 276 20.39 4.72 -18.81
CA VAL A 276 19.12 5.14 -19.39
C VAL A 276 18.12 4.03 -19.16
N LEU A 277 16.99 4.34 -18.51
CA LEU A 277 15.90 3.42 -18.26
C LEU A 277 14.72 3.85 -19.12
N ARG A 278 14.07 2.93 -19.84
CA ARG A 278 12.81 3.22 -20.55
C ARG A 278 11.65 3.31 -19.56
N LEU A 279 10.87 4.40 -19.57
CA LEU A 279 9.75 4.58 -18.65
C LEU A 279 8.63 3.56 -18.92
N SER A 280 8.38 3.26 -20.19
CA SER A 280 7.45 2.23 -20.67
C SER A 280 7.66 0.86 -19.99
N GLU A 281 8.91 0.47 -19.78
CA GLU A 281 9.31 -0.81 -19.17
C GLU A 281 9.64 -0.72 -17.67
N LEU A 282 9.64 0.49 -17.10
CA LEU A 282 9.99 0.74 -15.71
C LEU A 282 8.86 0.39 -14.75
N ASN A 283 9.13 -0.43 -13.75
CA ASN A 283 8.33 -0.54 -12.53
C ASN A 283 9.01 0.22 -11.39
N VAL A 284 8.21 0.83 -10.53
CA VAL A 284 8.66 1.53 -9.33
C VAL A 284 7.77 1.15 -8.15
N ALA A 285 8.40 0.76 -7.04
CA ALA A 285 7.72 0.41 -5.80
C ALA A 285 8.47 1.01 -4.60
N PHE A 286 7.73 1.47 -3.59
CA PHE A 286 8.34 1.86 -2.32
C PHE A 286 8.90 0.61 -1.62
N ALA A 287 10.11 0.71 -1.08
CA ALA A 287 10.81 -0.44 -0.49
C ALA A 287 11.48 -0.14 0.87
N PRO A 288 10.80 0.54 1.82
CA PRO A 288 11.43 1.01 3.05
C PRO A 288 11.98 -0.10 3.95
N ALA A 289 11.23 -1.19 4.12
CA ALA A 289 11.65 -2.31 4.94
C ALA A 289 12.87 -3.05 4.37
N LYS A 290 12.98 -3.13 3.04
CA LYS A 290 14.06 -3.81 2.33
C LYS A 290 15.34 -2.98 2.31
N ILE A 291 15.21 -1.67 2.09
CA ILE A 291 16.35 -0.75 1.97
C ILE A 291 16.83 -0.27 3.35
N GLY A 292 15.97 -0.28 4.36
CA GLY A 292 16.26 0.26 5.69
C GLY A 292 16.14 1.78 5.78
N HIS A 293 15.41 2.41 4.85
CA HIS A 293 15.18 3.85 4.82
C HIS A 293 13.73 4.16 4.50
N MET A 294 13.03 4.98 5.29
CA MET A 294 11.58 5.21 5.14
C MET A 294 11.18 5.79 3.77
N ASN A 295 12.05 6.62 3.21
CA ASN A 295 11.82 7.37 1.97
C ASN A 295 12.59 6.74 0.81
N SER A 296 12.37 5.45 0.58
CA SER A 296 13.15 4.68 -0.39
C SER A 296 12.28 3.88 -1.36
N MET A 297 12.81 3.72 -2.57
CA MET A 297 12.14 3.05 -3.67
C MET A 297 13.08 2.10 -4.40
N GLN A 298 12.48 1.07 -4.97
CA GLN A 298 13.09 0.16 -5.92
C GLN A 298 12.58 0.49 -7.32
N LEU A 299 13.52 0.70 -8.24
CA LEU A 299 13.30 0.80 -9.67
C LEU A 299 13.66 -0.53 -10.32
N THR A 300 12.75 -1.09 -11.11
CA THR A 300 12.93 -2.39 -11.77
C THR A 300 12.65 -2.24 -13.25
N PHE A 301 13.56 -2.68 -14.11
CA PHE A 301 13.41 -2.58 -15.57
C PHE A 301 14.13 -3.74 -16.25
N MET A 302 13.79 -4.00 -17.51
CA MET A 302 14.50 -4.98 -18.32
C MET A 302 15.79 -4.38 -18.87
N LYS A 303 16.89 -5.12 -18.75
CA LYS A 303 18.18 -4.76 -19.36
C LYS A 303 18.82 -6.02 -19.94
N ASP A 304 19.10 -6.01 -21.23
CA ASP A 304 19.76 -7.11 -21.94
C ASP A 304 19.06 -8.47 -21.70
N GLY A 305 17.72 -8.47 -21.68
CA GLY A 305 16.90 -9.67 -21.49
C GLY A 305 16.80 -10.20 -20.05
N SER A 306 17.38 -9.50 -19.05
CA SER A 306 17.24 -9.83 -17.63
C SER A 306 16.74 -8.63 -16.82
N THR A 307 16.05 -8.90 -15.71
CA THR A 307 15.59 -7.82 -14.83
C THR A 307 16.76 -7.18 -14.09
N ARG A 308 16.81 -5.83 -14.05
CA ARG A 308 17.76 -5.06 -13.27
C ARG A 308 17.05 -4.26 -12.18
N HIS A 309 17.60 -4.29 -10.98
CA HIS A 309 17.13 -3.52 -9.83
C HIS A 309 18.06 -2.34 -9.53
N ILE A 310 17.46 -1.19 -9.25
CA ILE A 310 18.14 0.00 -8.73
C ILE A 310 17.41 0.43 -7.46
N TYR A 311 18.16 0.59 -6.37
CA TYR A 311 17.63 1.04 -5.08
C TYR A 311 18.04 2.49 -4.85
N VAL A 312 17.06 3.33 -4.55
CA VAL A 312 17.23 4.77 -4.34
C VAL A 312 16.50 5.22 -3.08
N TYR A 313 16.99 6.29 -2.47
CA TYR A 313 16.26 7.00 -1.42
C TYR A 313 16.52 8.51 -1.51
N HIS A 314 15.72 9.26 -0.77
CA HIS A 314 15.94 10.68 -0.52
C HIS A 314 15.63 10.98 0.95
N GLU A 315 16.34 11.92 1.57
CA GLU A 315 16.07 12.29 2.97
C GLU A 315 14.68 12.91 3.12
N ASP A 316 14.31 13.78 2.18
CA ASP A 316 12.98 14.40 2.11
C ASP A 316 11.91 13.41 1.56
N PRO A 317 10.84 13.13 2.34
CA PRO A 317 9.73 12.27 1.92
C PRO A 317 8.88 12.86 0.78
N GLU A 318 8.80 14.18 0.64
CA GLU A 318 8.07 14.84 -0.46
C GLU A 318 8.79 14.59 -1.78
N VAL A 319 10.10 14.79 -1.82
CA VAL A 319 10.92 14.61 -3.03
C VAL A 319 10.83 13.18 -3.55
N ILE A 320 10.97 12.16 -2.68
CA ILE A 320 10.86 10.76 -3.12
C ILE A 320 9.45 10.45 -3.65
N ASN A 321 8.41 11.03 -3.04
CA ASN A 321 7.03 10.85 -3.49
C ASN A 321 6.77 11.56 -4.82
N TYR A 322 7.36 12.73 -5.08
CA TYR A 322 7.26 13.39 -6.38
C TYR A 322 7.95 12.60 -7.48
N TRP A 323 9.12 12.00 -7.24
CA TRP A 323 9.72 11.07 -8.21
C TRP A 323 8.80 9.88 -8.49
N TYR A 324 8.20 9.30 -7.45
CA TYR A 324 7.23 8.21 -7.59
C TYR A 324 6.02 8.63 -8.45
N MET A 325 5.43 9.80 -8.17
CA MET A 325 4.29 10.33 -8.92
C MET A 325 4.66 10.68 -10.36
N ALA A 326 5.79 11.34 -10.59
CA ALA A 326 6.25 11.74 -11.92
C ALA A 326 6.44 10.53 -12.84
N ILE A 327 7.08 9.45 -12.35
CA ILE A 327 7.22 8.20 -13.10
C ILE A 327 5.85 7.60 -13.45
N ARG A 328 4.90 7.61 -12.51
CA ARG A 328 3.55 7.09 -12.76
C ARG A 328 2.78 7.92 -13.78
N CYS A 329 2.86 9.24 -13.71
CA CYS A 329 2.14 10.13 -14.61
C CYS A 329 2.73 10.08 -16.02
N ALA A 330 4.06 10.09 -16.15
CA ALA A 330 4.72 9.88 -17.43
C ALA A 330 4.33 8.53 -18.06
N LYS A 331 4.31 7.47 -17.26
CA LYS A 331 3.89 6.15 -17.74
C LYS A 331 2.42 6.11 -18.16
N LEU A 332 1.54 6.85 -17.48
CA LEU A 332 0.13 6.95 -17.88
C LEU A 332 -0.01 7.61 -19.25
N HIS A 333 0.69 8.73 -19.47
CA HIS A 333 0.64 9.43 -20.75
C HIS A 333 1.20 8.56 -21.88
N LEU A 334 2.36 7.92 -21.69
CA LEU A 334 2.91 6.97 -22.66
C LEU A 334 1.92 5.84 -23.01
N LEU A 335 1.18 5.33 -22.01
CA LEU A 335 0.14 4.33 -22.25
C LEU A 335 -1.07 4.89 -23.01
N GLN A 336 -1.47 6.14 -22.75
CA GLN A 336 -2.56 6.80 -23.49
C GLN A 336 -2.19 7.01 -24.96
N VAL A 337 -0.94 7.38 -25.24
CA VAL A 337 -0.41 7.52 -26.61
C VAL A 337 -0.34 6.16 -27.30
N ALA A 338 0.14 5.12 -26.61
CA ALA A 338 0.25 3.78 -27.18
C ALA A 338 -1.10 3.06 -27.38
N PHE A 339 -2.12 3.42 -26.60
CA PHE A 339 -3.43 2.76 -26.58
C PHE A 339 -4.59 3.77 -26.54
N PRO A 340 -4.79 4.60 -27.58
CA PRO A 340 -5.75 5.71 -27.56
C PRO A 340 -7.20 5.24 -27.40
N SER A 341 -7.53 4.04 -27.84
CA SER A 341 -8.88 3.45 -27.72
C SER A 341 -9.14 2.78 -26.37
N THR A 342 -8.14 2.65 -25.49
CA THR A 342 -8.30 2.00 -24.19
C THR A 342 -8.78 3.01 -23.14
N PRO A 343 -9.85 2.72 -22.39
CA PRO A 343 -10.31 3.60 -21.32
C PRO A 343 -9.21 3.90 -20.30
N GLN A 344 -9.13 5.16 -19.85
CA GLN A 344 -8.12 5.57 -18.87
C GLN A 344 -8.17 4.73 -17.57
N SER A 345 -9.35 4.28 -17.15
CA SER A 345 -9.51 3.37 -15.99
C SER A 345 -8.67 2.11 -16.13
N ASP A 346 -8.59 1.55 -17.33
CA ASP A 346 -7.89 0.31 -17.62
C ASP A 346 -6.39 0.55 -17.76
N LEU A 347 -6.00 1.72 -18.27
CA LEU A 347 -4.61 2.16 -18.33
C LEU A 347 -4.02 2.39 -16.94
N VAL A 348 -4.79 2.99 -16.03
CA VAL A 348 -4.39 3.20 -14.63
C VAL A 348 -4.09 1.86 -13.94
N LEU A 349 -4.78 0.77 -14.31
CA LEU A 349 -4.49 -0.57 -13.79
C LEU A 349 -3.16 -1.14 -14.29
N ARG A 350 -2.52 -0.56 -15.30
CA ARG A 350 -1.20 -0.95 -15.82
C ARG A 350 -0.05 -0.11 -15.27
N LEU A 351 -0.36 0.92 -14.48
CA LEU A 351 0.66 1.74 -13.82
C LEU A 351 1.48 0.93 -12.80
N PRO A 352 2.68 1.41 -12.42
CA PRO A 352 3.54 0.74 -11.46
C PRO A 352 2.79 0.36 -10.19
N LYS A 353 2.97 -0.88 -9.74
CA LYS A 353 2.36 -1.42 -8.51
C LYS A 353 3.45 -1.97 -7.63
N ASP A 354 3.14 -2.07 -6.34
CA ASP A 354 3.99 -2.84 -5.43
C ASP A 354 4.05 -4.29 -5.89
N PHE A 355 5.13 -4.96 -5.51
CA PHE A 355 5.26 -6.39 -5.74
C PHE A 355 4.12 -7.13 -5.04
N ALA A 356 3.51 -8.08 -5.75
CA ALA A 356 2.36 -8.80 -5.23
C ALA A 356 2.70 -9.53 -3.92
N ARG A 357 3.95 -10.00 -3.82
CA ARG A 357 4.53 -10.54 -2.60
C ARG A 357 6.05 -10.60 -2.69
N GLU A 358 6.69 -10.46 -1.54
CA GLU A 358 8.11 -10.70 -1.37
C GLU A 358 8.38 -11.47 -0.07
N GLY A 359 9.50 -12.19 -0.01
CA GLY A 359 9.88 -12.90 1.20
C GLY A 359 10.87 -14.03 0.96
N TRP A 360 11.39 -14.56 2.06
CA TRP A 360 12.29 -15.71 2.03
C TRP A 360 11.52 -17.00 1.78
N LEU A 361 11.95 -17.78 0.79
CA LEU A 361 11.52 -19.17 0.59
C LEU A 361 12.73 -20.08 0.45
N TRP A 362 12.52 -21.34 0.80
CA TRP A 362 13.45 -22.41 0.46
C TRP A 362 13.16 -22.89 -0.95
N LYS A 363 14.20 -23.09 -1.77
CA LYS A 363 14.10 -23.76 -3.06
C LYS A 363 15.02 -24.97 -3.09
N THR A 364 14.57 -26.03 -3.74
CA THR A 364 15.42 -27.19 -4.05
C THR A 364 15.40 -27.49 -5.54
N GLY A 365 16.28 -28.36 -6.01
CA GLY A 365 16.23 -28.89 -7.36
C GLY A 365 15.11 -29.94 -7.51
N PRO A 366 14.96 -30.54 -8.70
CA PRO A 366 13.90 -31.49 -8.97
C PRO A 366 14.09 -32.84 -8.26
N ARG A 367 15.32 -33.17 -7.81
CA ARG A 367 15.62 -34.44 -7.14
C ARG A 367 15.38 -34.30 -5.63
N SER A 368 14.88 -35.36 -5.01
CA SER A 368 14.66 -35.40 -3.56
C SER A 368 15.95 -35.26 -2.73
N SER A 369 17.11 -35.57 -3.32
CA SER A 369 18.43 -35.40 -2.73
C SER A 369 19.01 -33.98 -2.89
N ASP A 370 18.35 -33.10 -3.63
CA ASP A 370 18.88 -31.77 -3.89
C ASP A 370 18.86 -30.90 -2.62
N VAL A 371 19.96 -30.16 -2.42
CA VAL A 371 20.13 -29.29 -1.26
C VAL A 371 19.15 -28.13 -1.29
N HIS A 372 18.44 -27.92 -0.19
CA HIS A 372 17.57 -26.77 0.01
C HIS A 372 18.41 -25.51 0.16
N ARG A 373 18.10 -24.48 -0.63
CA ARG A 373 18.73 -23.17 -0.58
C ARG A 373 17.70 -22.11 -0.26
N ARG A 374 17.98 -21.28 0.73
CA ARG A 374 17.16 -20.11 1.07
C ARG A 374 17.43 -19.00 0.05
N ARG A 375 16.37 -18.40 -0.49
CA ARG A 375 16.45 -17.29 -1.45
C ARG A 375 15.36 -16.26 -1.19
N TRP A 376 15.63 -15.00 -1.50
CA TRP A 376 14.64 -13.93 -1.44
C TRP A 376 13.82 -13.93 -2.74
N PHE A 377 12.52 -14.21 -2.63
CA PHE A 377 11.61 -14.22 -3.76
C PHE A 377 10.84 -12.91 -3.85
N THR A 378 10.61 -12.45 -5.08
CA THR A 378 9.81 -11.28 -5.43
C THR A 378 8.88 -11.66 -6.58
N LEU A 379 7.57 -11.50 -6.40
CA LEU A 379 6.58 -11.64 -7.47
C LEU A 379 6.24 -10.27 -8.03
N ASP A 380 6.85 -9.93 -9.16
CA ASP A 380 6.63 -8.69 -9.90
C ASP A 380 5.71 -8.96 -11.11
N ASN A 381 4.43 -8.62 -10.96
CA ASN A 381 3.38 -8.95 -11.93
C ASN A 381 3.32 -10.46 -12.24
N ARG A 382 3.96 -10.92 -13.32
CA ARG A 382 4.06 -12.34 -13.71
C ARG A 382 5.47 -12.91 -13.58
N LYS A 383 6.45 -12.13 -13.13
CA LYS A 383 7.83 -12.56 -12.95
C LYS A 383 8.07 -12.93 -11.50
N LEU A 384 8.16 -14.22 -11.22
CA LEU A 384 8.63 -14.74 -9.94
C LEU A 384 10.15 -14.83 -9.98
N MET A 385 10.81 -13.86 -9.35
CA MET A 385 12.27 -13.71 -9.34
C MET A 385 12.83 -14.18 -8.00
N TYR A 386 14.05 -14.71 -7.99
CA TYR A 386 14.74 -15.06 -6.74
C TYR A 386 16.18 -14.58 -6.71
N HIS A 387 16.62 -14.18 -5.51
CA HIS A 387 17.90 -13.54 -5.24
C HIS A 387 18.64 -14.26 -4.10
N ASP A 388 19.97 -14.10 -4.05
CA ASP A 388 20.71 -14.52 -2.86
C ASP A 388 20.37 -13.57 -1.71
N GLU A 389 20.38 -12.26 -1.99
CA GLU A 389 20.04 -11.20 -1.04
C GLU A 389 18.93 -10.27 -1.57
N PRO A 390 18.09 -9.66 -0.70
CA PRO A 390 16.97 -8.83 -1.13
C PRO A 390 17.34 -7.59 -1.96
N LEU A 391 18.59 -7.12 -1.83
CA LEU A 391 19.13 -5.92 -2.49
C LEU A 391 20.05 -6.26 -3.69
N ASP A 392 20.06 -7.50 -4.14
CA ASP A 392 20.82 -7.91 -5.32
C ASP A 392 20.39 -7.11 -6.57
N ALA A 393 21.36 -6.59 -7.31
CA ALA A 393 21.08 -5.80 -8.52
C ALA A 393 20.46 -6.62 -9.67
N TYR A 394 20.63 -7.94 -9.64
CA TYR A 394 20.12 -8.88 -10.63
C TYR A 394 19.59 -10.14 -9.95
N PRO A 395 18.47 -10.71 -10.44
CA PRO A 395 17.99 -11.99 -9.97
C PRO A 395 18.93 -13.13 -10.38
N LYS A 396 19.01 -14.14 -9.51
CA LYS A 396 19.68 -15.41 -9.83
C LYS A 396 18.88 -16.23 -10.83
N GLY A 397 17.56 -16.13 -10.77
CA GLY A 397 16.69 -16.69 -11.77
C GLY A 397 15.33 -16.02 -11.78
N GLU A 398 14.67 -16.16 -12.93
CA GLU A 398 13.42 -15.50 -13.26
C GLU A 398 12.48 -16.57 -13.80
N ILE A 399 11.31 -16.70 -13.18
CA ILE A 399 10.28 -17.68 -13.55
C ILE A 399 9.07 -16.89 -14.03
N PHE A 400 8.69 -17.06 -15.29
CA PHE A 400 7.44 -16.51 -15.81
C PHE A 400 6.26 -17.33 -15.29
N ILE A 401 5.21 -16.65 -14.81
CA ILE A 401 3.96 -17.25 -14.33
C ILE A 401 2.87 -16.98 -15.37
N GLY A 402 2.67 -17.94 -16.26
CA GLY A 402 1.66 -17.93 -17.30
C GLY A 402 0.26 -18.28 -16.81
N HIS A 403 -0.65 -18.51 -17.74
CA HIS A 403 -2.05 -18.85 -17.46
C HIS A 403 -2.25 -20.36 -17.31
N GLU A 404 -3.28 -20.79 -16.57
CA GLU A 404 -3.59 -22.21 -16.35
C GLU A 404 -3.87 -22.99 -17.64
N SER A 405 -4.46 -22.34 -18.65
CA SER A 405 -4.66 -22.93 -19.98
C SER A 405 -3.35 -23.35 -20.67
N ASN A 406 -2.23 -22.74 -20.26
CA ASN A 406 -0.92 -22.98 -20.85
C ASN A 406 -0.08 -23.91 -19.97
N GLY A 407 -0.69 -24.72 -19.10
CA GLY A 407 0.02 -25.71 -18.28
C GLY A 407 0.68 -25.16 -17.02
N TYR A 408 0.35 -23.93 -16.60
CA TYR A 408 0.81 -23.36 -15.34
C TYR A 408 -0.13 -23.74 -14.20
N CYS A 409 0.39 -24.30 -13.11
CA CYS A 409 -0.42 -24.59 -11.93
C CYS A 409 0.40 -24.64 -10.64
N ILE A 410 -0.29 -24.71 -9.50
CA ILE A 410 0.35 -24.90 -8.20
C ILE A 410 -0.05 -26.27 -7.65
N LYS A 411 0.92 -27.03 -7.16
CA LYS A 411 0.68 -28.28 -6.44
C LYS A 411 1.12 -28.12 -4.98
N VAL A 412 0.27 -28.50 -4.04
CA VAL A 412 0.58 -28.44 -2.61
C VAL A 412 0.89 -29.84 -2.11
N SER A 413 2.00 -29.99 -1.39
CA SER A 413 2.34 -31.20 -0.64
C SER A 413 2.12 -30.95 0.85
N ASN A 414 1.34 -31.82 1.47
CA ASN A 414 1.10 -31.80 2.92
C ASN A 414 2.04 -32.73 3.69
N THR A 415 2.77 -33.58 2.98
CA THR A 415 3.86 -34.36 3.52
C THR A 415 5.09 -33.48 3.68
N GLY A 416 5.67 -33.46 4.89
CA GLY A 416 6.93 -32.77 5.14
C GLY A 416 8.04 -33.33 4.24
N ASN A 417 8.94 -32.47 3.77
CA ASN A 417 10.06 -32.83 2.90
C ASN A 417 11.30 -33.35 3.69
N GLY A 418 11.14 -33.72 4.96
CA GLY A 418 12.23 -34.12 5.85
C GLY A 418 13.15 -32.98 6.32
N CYS A 419 12.97 -31.75 5.81
CA CYS A 419 13.75 -30.58 6.22
C CYS A 419 12.98 -29.75 7.27
N LYS A 420 13.52 -29.68 8.50
CA LYS A 420 12.91 -28.96 9.62
C LYS A 420 12.67 -27.47 9.36
N GLU A 421 13.44 -26.86 8.46
CA GLU A 421 13.34 -25.43 8.13
C GLU A 421 12.42 -25.14 6.94
N ALA A 422 12.20 -26.14 6.08
CA ALA A 422 11.39 -26.05 4.86
C ALA A 422 10.05 -26.81 5.03
N ARG A 423 9.35 -26.56 6.14
CA ARG A 423 8.22 -27.38 6.62
C ARG A 423 6.98 -27.37 5.74
N PHE A 424 6.75 -26.29 5.00
CA PHE A 424 5.51 -26.08 4.25
C PHE A 424 5.81 -26.02 2.75
N PRO A 425 6.02 -27.18 2.10
CA PRO A 425 6.35 -27.24 0.69
C PRO A 425 5.14 -26.93 -0.21
N PHE A 426 5.45 -26.44 -1.40
CA PHE A 426 4.55 -26.28 -2.53
C PHE A 426 5.37 -26.23 -3.84
N HIS A 427 4.72 -26.53 -4.95
CA HIS A 427 5.38 -26.62 -6.25
C HIS A 427 4.72 -25.67 -7.25
N VAL A 428 5.53 -24.86 -7.92
CA VAL A 428 5.10 -24.05 -9.06
C VAL A 428 5.40 -24.83 -10.33
N VAL A 429 4.37 -25.28 -11.02
CA VAL A 429 4.48 -26.05 -12.25
C VAL A 429 4.40 -25.09 -13.43
N THR A 430 5.40 -25.18 -14.30
CA THR A 430 5.45 -24.52 -15.62
C THR A 430 5.55 -25.61 -16.69
N PRO A 431 5.28 -25.31 -17.97
CA PRO A 431 5.39 -26.30 -19.06
C PRO A 431 6.73 -27.01 -19.15
N GLU A 432 7.81 -26.31 -18.80
CA GLU A 432 9.18 -26.82 -18.97
C GLU A 432 9.74 -27.43 -17.69
N ARG A 433 9.24 -27.01 -16.53
CA ARG A 433 9.85 -27.34 -15.24
C ARG A 433 8.87 -27.20 -14.08
N THR A 434 9.00 -28.10 -13.11
CA THR A 434 8.40 -27.94 -11.78
C THR A 434 9.43 -27.37 -10.81
N TYR A 435 9.08 -26.29 -10.12
CA TYR A 435 9.91 -25.64 -9.11
C TYR A 435 9.42 -26.01 -7.72
N SER A 436 10.28 -26.66 -6.95
CA SER A 436 9.99 -27.07 -5.57
C SER A 436 10.39 -25.98 -4.59
N LEU A 437 9.40 -25.39 -3.92
CA LEU A 437 9.54 -24.30 -2.97
C LEU A 437 8.99 -24.70 -1.60
N ALA A 438 9.41 -24.03 -0.54
CA ALA A 438 8.82 -24.20 0.78
C ALA A 438 8.89 -22.92 1.60
N ALA A 439 7.81 -22.65 2.33
CA ALA A 439 7.73 -21.55 3.29
C ALA A 439 8.09 -22.02 4.70
N THR A 440 8.39 -21.05 5.57
CA THR A 440 8.78 -21.32 6.97
C THR A 440 7.55 -21.53 7.87
N THR A 441 6.43 -20.86 7.55
CA THR A 441 5.15 -20.95 8.27
C THR A 441 4.00 -21.30 7.33
N HIS A 442 2.91 -21.81 7.91
CA HIS A 442 1.71 -22.17 7.17
C HIS A 442 1.05 -20.92 6.56
N GLU A 443 1.02 -19.83 7.32
CA GLU A 443 0.43 -18.53 6.93
C GLU A 443 1.21 -17.92 5.76
N ASP A 444 2.55 -17.98 5.81
CA ASP A 444 3.41 -17.48 4.74
C ASP A 444 3.19 -18.30 3.45
N ARG A 445 3.13 -19.64 3.56
CA ARG A 445 2.76 -20.50 2.43
C ARG A 445 1.40 -20.10 1.87
N ALA A 446 0.37 -20.02 2.71
CA ALA A 446 -1.00 -19.74 2.27
C ALA A 446 -1.08 -18.43 1.48
N CYS A 447 -0.38 -17.40 1.94
CA CYS A 447 -0.39 -16.13 1.25
C CYS A 447 0.45 -16.14 -0.04
N TRP A 448 1.55 -16.91 -0.13
CA TRP A 448 2.27 -17.16 -1.40
C TRP A 448 1.38 -17.89 -2.41
N LEU A 449 0.70 -18.95 -1.97
CA LEU A 449 -0.24 -19.71 -2.82
C LEU A 449 -1.35 -18.79 -3.35
N ALA A 450 -1.94 -17.96 -2.50
CA ALA A 450 -3.02 -17.06 -2.89
C ALA A 450 -2.61 -16.11 -4.03
N VAL A 451 -1.44 -15.45 -3.92
CA VAL A 451 -0.99 -14.47 -4.92
C VAL A 451 -0.53 -15.13 -6.23
N ILE A 452 0.14 -16.27 -6.16
CA ILE A 452 0.56 -17.00 -7.37
C ILE A 452 -0.67 -17.57 -8.08
N GLN A 453 -1.63 -18.14 -7.35
CA GLN A 453 -2.85 -18.69 -7.93
C GLN A 453 -3.68 -17.59 -8.60
N GLN A 454 -3.79 -16.42 -7.96
CA GLN A 454 -4.45 -15.26 -8.56
C GLN A 454 -3.76 -14.81 -9.86
N THR A 455 -2.43 -14.90 -9.93
CA THR A 455 -1.65 -14.56 -11.14
C THR A 455 -1.89 -15.55 -12.26
N ILE A 456 -1.94 -16.86 -11.94
CA ILE A 456 -2.19 -17.94 -12.90
C ILE A 456 -3.60 -17.86 -13.48
N LYS A 457 -4.61 -17.53 -12.66
CA LYS A 457 -6.01 -17.40 -13.12
C LYS A 457 -6.28 -16.15 -13.95
N ARG A 458 -5.39 -15.16 -13.92
CA ARG A 458 -5.57 -13.92 -14.69
C ARG A 458 -5.21 -14.20 -16.16
N PRO A 459 -6.05 -13.83 -17.13
CA PRO A 459 -5.72 -13.96 -18.56
C PRO A 459 -4.43 -13.24 -18.94
N LEU A 460 -3.71 -13.77 -19.92
CA LEU A 460 -2.49 -13.12 -20.46
C LEU A 460 -2.88 -11.92 -21.32
N THR A 461 -2.16 -10.82 -21.13
CA THR A 461 -2.23 -9.66 -22.04
C THR A 461 -1.17 -9.78 -23.14
N PRO A 462 -1.30 -9.07 -24.29
CA PRO A 462 -0.25 -9.05 -25.31
C PRO A 462 1.11 -8.60 -24.78
N GLN A 463 1.12 -7.70 -23.79
CA GLN A 463 2.33 -7.27 -23.10
C GLN A 463 2.95 -8.41 -22.27
N ASP A 464 2.13 -9.22 -21.59
CA ASP A 464 2.61 -10.39 -20.85
C ASP A 464 3.28 -11.41 -21.79
N SER A 465 2.70 -11.64 -22.98
CA SER A 465 3.30 -12.52 -24.00
C SER A 465 4.63 -11.99 -24.53
N THR A 466 4.75 -10.67 -24.70
CA THR A 466 6.02 -10.03 -25.10
C THR A 466 7.09 -10.17 -24.01
N ILE A 467 6.70 -10.03 -22.75
CA ILE A 467 7.59 -10.26 -21.60
C ILE A 467 8.05 -11.72 -21.56
N GLU A 468 7.13 -12.67 -21.74
CA GLU A 468 7.46 -14.10 -21.76
C GLU A 468 8.49 -14.44 -22.85
N ALA A 469 8.34 -13.88 -24.05
CA ALA A 469 9.22 -14.10 -25.18
C ALA A 469 10.61 -13.46 -25.02
N THR A 470 10.70 -12.32 -24.32
CA THR A 470 11.96 -11.57 -24.15
C THR A 470 12.77 -12.01 -22.94
N LEU A 471 12.18 -12.76 -22.01
CA LEU A 471 12.87 -13.25 -20.82
C LEU A 471 13.95 -14.26 -21.17
N VAL A 472 15.21 -13.93 -20.88
CA VAL A 472 16.33 -14.86 -21.04
C VAL A 472 16.24 -15.96 -20.01
N ARG A 473 15.88 -17.16 -20.48
CA ARG A 473 15.84 -18.36 -19.65
C ARG A 473 17.27 -18.80 -19.36
N LYS A 474 17.81 -18.38 -18.21
CA LYS A 474 19.06 -18.94 -17.69
C LYS A 474 18.85 -20.42 -17.41
N ARG A 475 19.21 -21.27 -18.38
CA ARG A 475 19.32 -22.71 -18.16
C ARG A 475 20.27 -22.89 -16.99
N THR A 476 19.86 -23.68 -16.00
CA THR A 476 20.80 -24.23 -15.02
C THR A 476 21.83 -25.00 -15.82
N SER A 477 22.99 -24.40 -16.07
CA SER A 477 24.15 -25.02 -16.69
C SER A 477 24.66 -26.10 -15.73
N SER A 478 24.13 -27.31 -15.88
CA SER A 478 24.91 -28.52 -15.58
C SER A 478 25.85 -28.74 -16.76
N ASN A 479 27.14 -28.79 -16.45
CA ASN A 479 28.29 -29.11 -17.29
C ASN A 479 28.76 -28.00 -18.25
N SER A 480 29.77 -27.26 -17.78
CA SER A 480 30.82 -26.73 -18.66
C SER A 480 31.46 -27.90 -19.41
N ILE A 481 31.13 -28.07 -20.70
CA ILE A 481 32.07 -28.74 -21.61
C ILE A 481 33.17 -27.72 -21.87
N SER A 482 34.29 -27.91 -21.19
CA SER A 482 35.56 -27.31 -21.57
C SER A 482 35.95 -27.85 -22.94
N ILE A 483 35.68 -27.08 -24.00
CA ILE A 483 36.38 -27.27 -25.27
C ILE A 483 37.73 -26.60 -25.09
N PHE A 484 38.69 -27.35 -24.55
CA PHE A 484 40.10 -27.06 -24.79
C PHE A 484 40.38 -27.42 -26.24
N SER A 485 40.53 -26.42 -27.10
CA SER A 485 41.38 -26.55 -28.28
C SER A 485 42.82 -26.66 -27.79
N GLY A 486 43.45 -27.80 -28.02
CA GLY A 486 44.82 -28.06 -27.60
C GLY A 486 45.49 -29.09 -28.51
N ARG A 487 46.25 -28.54 -29.48
CA ARG A 487 47.18 -29.15 -30.45
C ARG A 487 46.59 -29.84 -31.67
#